data_AF-A0A534RG08-F1
#
_entry.id   AF-A0A534RG08-F1
#
_cell.length_a   1.000
_cell.length_b   1.000
_cell.length_c   1.000
_cell.angle_alpha   90.00
_cell.angle_beta   90.00
_cell.angle_gamma   90.00
#
_symmetry.space_group_name_H-M   'P 1'
#
loop_
_entity.id
_entity.type
_entity.pdbx_description
1 polymer ?
#
loop_
_entity_poly.entity_id
_entity_poly.type
_entity_poly.pdbx_seq_one_letter_code
_entity_poly.pdbx_strand_id
1 'polypeptide(L)'
;MNPTPADPLGEARPTDVAVGPALAPSHRLRTTSAPAPSTGMIGNQALDRAHDAGVQTPAWQPPVRDAAPDRYRIKRQRDGDVLTCVEAPTVTVRVKHGFCVTASAARSYPPGSIFLDGAAQGEPFIDPKRQVYNLDHHEGCVRSFTLATCEQAVVLVRKGLDLRRRDWTVYANDADLDTVLAIWVLLNHIRLNEIDGQTRARVMPLLRLQGAIDAQGLELSDLCGLPPELLAETQAWIDELRDRELALKRRGRWQSSDLLRHTADRLRAIDRLVYPAKHFDDVAEIDELVRAEIAGGSVAIVCRSSAGIYEVERQLRRLHGRRLGVIVLQQNAATYSLRQVDPYLPASLEKVYAHLNLIDPVAGGHRSGNRWGGSADIGGSPRGSGTGVSPEQIARVCEQAFSAPTFLRRLGRTASAALRSTSVMTAALALAFILRLLDDRIGLESGIAPSLASQFPMLLLGFGGAFFLLRGRRMPGIYGLRRFAGLDWCLVLPFAMFGALAGGVWTPAVPLSASGWPELLALLTLPVAAELTFRGLVQGSLLTSFPIQRCGGSWFLSRPTVLSAGLYAVWGAVLPRLPIALTQTMLGGPAPVLGALVFGVAAGMARERSESIVSPILLHWIGIAVVLLARAGCM
;
A
#
# COMPACT_ATOMS: atom_id res chain seq x y z
N MET A 1 -46.31 21.02 -20.82
CA MET A 1 -46.70 21.39 -22.20
C MET A 1 -45.43 21.48 -23.02
N ASN A 2 -45.42 20.82 -24.18
CA ASN A 2 -44.37 20.92 -25.21
C ASN A 2 -44.48 22.31 -25.92
N PRO A 3 -43.41 22.85 -26.54
CA PRO A 3 -42.98 22.34 -27.86
C PRO A 3 -41.46 22.33 -28.17
N THR A 4 -41.12 21.43 -29.10
CA THR A 4 -39.97 21.41 -30.02
C THR A 4 -40.54 21.27 -31.44
N PRO A 5 -39.73 21.36 -32.52
CA PRO A 5 -38.70 22.36 -32.82
C PRO A 5 -38.92 22.95 -34.23
N ALA A 6 -38.04 23.86 -34.68
CA ALA A 6 -37.87 24.16 -36.10
C ALA A 6 -36.40 24.41 -36.43
N ASP A 7 -35.93 23.75 -37.48
CA ASP A 7 -34.64 23.92 -38.16
C ASP A 7 -34.96 23.92 -39.67
N PRO A 8 -34.35 24.79 -40.48
CA PRO A 8 -33.76 24.21 -41.70
C PRO A 8 -32.51 24.92 -42.26
N LEU A 9 -31.58 24.06 -42.71
CA LEU A 9 -30.85 24.09 -43.99
C LEU A 9 -29.77 25.17 -44.24
N GLY A 10 -28.62 24.70 -44.73
CA GLY A 10 -27.46 25.51 -45.11
C GLY A 10 -26.33 24.65 -45.68
N GLU A 11 -26.45 24.32 -46.95
CA GLU A 11 -25.56 23.51 -47.80
C GLU A 11 -24.10 24.01 -47.90
N ALA A 12 -23.16 23.07 -48.06
CA ALA A 12 -21.97 23.23 -48.90
C ALA A 12 -21.44 21.85 -49.35
N ARG A 13 -21.00 21.72 -50.61
CA ARG A 13 -20.43 20.49 -51.22
C ARG A 13 -19.09 20.80 -51.94
N PRO A 14 -18.33 19.79 -52.41
CA PRO A 14 -16.85 19.82 -52.36
C PRO A 14 -16.15 20.01 -53.71
N THR A 15 -14.81 19.99 -53.70
CA THR A 15 -13.93 19.87 -54.87
C THR A 15 -12.78 18.87 -54.63
N ASP A 16 -12.78 17.74 -55.36
CA ASP A 16 -11.74 17.25 -56.32
C ASP A 16 -10.23 17.36 -56.03
N VAL A 17 -9.30 16.52 -56.55
CA VAL A 17 -9.27 15.20 -57.26
C VAL A 17 -7.80 14.72 -57.35
N ALA A 18 -7.52 13.40 -57.28
CA ALA A 18 -6.43 12.63 -57.97
C ALA A 18 -6.42 11.17 -57.43
N VAL A 19 -6.86 10.10 -58.13
CA VAL A 19 -6.29 9.38 -59.32
C VAL A 19 -4.92 8.77 -59.03
N GLY A 20 -4.62 7.46 -59.14
CA GLY A 20 -5.27 6.18 -59.55
C GLY A 20 -4.19 5.06 -59.56
N PRO A 21 -4.31 3.82 -60.14
CA PRO A 21 -5.44 2.97 -60.62
C PRO A 21 -5.65 1.67 -59.75
N ALA A 22 -6.74 0.88 -59.74
CA ALA A 22 -7.58 0.18 -60.76
C ALA A 22 -6.88 -1.05 -61.42
N LEU A 23 -7.40 -2.29 -61.60
CA LEU A 23 -8.73 -2.99 -61.56
C LEU A 23 -8.58 -4.42 -60.92
N ALA A 24 -9.58 -5.21 -60.42
CA ALA A 24 -10.82 -5.88 -60.93
C ALA A 24 -10.59 -7.27 -61.65
N PRO A 25 -11.59 -8.18 -61.86
CA PRO A 25 -13.05 -8.05 -61.68
C PRO A 25 -13.81 -9.25 -60.99
N SER A 26 -15.14 -9.11 -60.88
CA SER A 26 -16.13 -10.06 -60.35
C SER A 26 -17.03 -10.66 -61.44
N HIS A 27 -17.75 -11.78 -61.18
CA HIS A 27 -18.84 -12.23 -62.08
C HIS A 27 -20.03 -12.99 -61.40
N ARG A 28 -21.21 -12.35 -61.44
CA ARG A 28 -22.63 -12.78 -61.59
C ARG A 28 -23.16 -14.16 -61.08
N LEU A 29 -24.12 -14.09 -60.13
CA LEU A 29 -25.57 -14.49 -60.23
C LEU A 29 -26.00 -15.48 -61.35
N ARG A 30 -26.84 -16.53 -61.13
CA ARG A 30 -28.24 -16.49 -60.62
C ARG A 30 -28.89 -17.91 -60.52
N THR A 31 -29.90 -18.10 -59.64
CA THR A 31 -31.04 -19.10 -59.66
C THR A 31 -30.74 -20.61 -59.74
N THR A 32 -31.52 -21.56 -59.17
CA THR A 32 -32.79 -21.60 -58.41
C THR A 32 -32.55 -22.38 -57.07
N SER A 33 -33.47 -22.83 -56.19
CA SER A 33 -34.92 -22.64 -55.90
C SER A 33 -35.18 -23.11 -54.44
N ALA A 34 -36.31 -22.73 -53.81
CA ALA A 34 -36.75 -23.28 -52.50
C ALA A 34 -37.88 -24.32 -52.68
N PRO A 35 -38.11 -25.23 -51.71
CA PRO A 35 -39.07 -24.92 -50.63
C PRO A 35 -38.57 -25.28 -49.21
N ALA A 36 -39.35 -24.87 -48.20
CA ALA A 36 -39.15 -25.14 -46.76
C ALA A 36 -40.40 -25.85 -46.19
N PRO A 37 -40.51 -26.17 -44.88
CA PRO A 37 -39.47 -26.34 -43.84
C PRO A 37 -39.56 -27.71 -43.11
N SER A 38 -38.54 -28.10 -42.34
CA SER A 38 -38.73 -29.09 -41.25
C SER A 38 -37.76 -28.87 -40.09
N THR A 39 -38.31 -28.96 -38.87
CA THR A 39 -37.57 -28.99 -37.60
C THR A 39 -36.60 -30.16 -37.54
N GLY A 40 -35.31 -29.89 -37.32
CA GLY A 40 -34.28 -30.90 -37.07
C GLY A 40 -33.24 -30.38 -36.09
N MET A 41 -32.95 -31.16 -35.05
CA MET A 41 -31.92 -30.84 -34.06
C MET A 41 -30.54 -30.74 -34.73
N ILE A 42 -29.80 -29.66 -34.48
CA ILE A 42 -28.39 -29.58 -34.90
C ILE A 42 -27.57 -30.38 -33.90
N GLY A 43 -27.07 -31.54 -34.36
CA GLY A 43 -26.33 -32.50 -33.55
C GLY A 43 -24.91 -32.08 -33.18
N ASN A 44 -24.41 -32.68 -32.10
CA ASN A 44 -23.10 -32.42 -31.52
C ASN A 44 -21.94 -32.90 -32.42
N GLN A 45 -21.32 -32.01 -33.20
CA GLN A 45 -20.03 -32.28 -33.86
C GLN A 45 -18.82 -32.34 -32.89
N ALA A 46 -19.07 -32.39 -31.58
CA ALA A 46 -18.05 -32.52 -30.53
C ALA A 46 -17.84 -33.96 -30.03
N LEU A 47 -18.62 -34.94 -30.52
CA LEU A 47 -18.59 -36.34 -30.04
C LEU A 47 -17.68 -37.28 -30.85
N ASP A 48 -17.38 -36.96 -32.12
CA ASP A 48 -16.62 -37.84 -33.03
C ASP A 48 -15.08 -37.75 -32.89
N ARG A 49 -14.57 -37.37 -31.71
CA ARG A 49 -13.13 -37.48 -31.37
C ARG A 49 -12.87 -38.19 -30.03
N ALA A 50 -13.86 -38.91 -29.52
CA ALA A 50 -13.72 -39.76 -28.33
C ALA A 50 -13.86 -41.24 -28.72
N HIS A 51 -12.93 -41.73 -29.55
CA HIS A 51 -12.81 -43.16 -29.90
C HIS A 51 -11.35 -43.64 -30.01
N ASP A 52 -10.47 -43.11 -29.13
CA ASP A 52 -9.25 -43.84 -28.75
C ASP A 52 -9.59 -44.86 -27.67
N ALA A 53 -9.95 -46.07 -28.10
CA ALA A 53 -10.16 -47.23 -27.25
C ALA A 53 -8.82 -47.73 -26.68
N GLY A 54 -8.27 -47.04 -25.69
CA GLY A 54 -6.97 -47.37 -25.09
C GLY A 54 -6.67 -46.79 -23.72
N VAL A 55 -7.46 -45.82 -23.22
CA VAL A 55 -7.25 -45.26 -21.87
C VAL A 55 -7.97 -46.13 -20.84
N GLN A 56 -7.32 -47.20 -20.40
CA GLN A 56 -7.68 -47.83 -19.12
C GLN A 56 -7.50 -46.77 -18.01
N THR A 57 -8.56 -46.49 -17.27
CA THR A 57 -8.45 -45.79 -15.98
C THR A 57 -7.53 -46.63 -15.08
N PRO A 58 -6.35 -46.13 -14.67
CA PRO A 58 -5.41 -46.93 -13.90
C PRO A 58 -6.04 -47.31 -12.56
N ALA A 59 -5.92 -48.59 -12.19
CA ALA A 59 -6.37 -49.09 -10.90
C ALA A 59 -5.75 -48.24 -9.78
N TRP A 60 -6.61 -47.72 -8.90
CA TRP A 60 -6.19 -46.81 -7.84
C TRP A 60 -5.25 -47.53 -6.87
N GLN A 61 -4.08 -46.95 -6.66
CA GLN A 61 -3.19 -47.31 -5.56
C GLN A 61 -3.12 -46.11 -4.60
N PRO A 62 -3.39 -46.29 -3.30
CA PRO A 62 -3.28 -45.20 -2.34
C PRO A 62 -1.85 -44.66 -2.31
N PRO A 63 -1.65 -43.34 -2.26
CA PRO A 63 -0.30 -42.78 -2.15
C PRO A 63 0.37 -43.25 -0.85
N VAL A 64 1.67 -43.53 -0.93
CA VAL A 64 2.50 -43.80 0.25
C VAL A 64 2.38 -42.61 1.22
N ARG A 65 2.19 -42.92 2.51
CA ARG A 65 1.77 -41.97 3.57
C ARG A 65 2.88 -41.03 4.05
N ASP A 66 3.60 -40.39 3.14
CA ASP A 66 4.40 -39.21 3.46
C ASP A 66 3.47 -38.02 3.69
N ALA A 67 3.72 -37.23 4.73
CA ALA A 67 2.79 -36.20 5.17
C ALA A 67 2.80 -34.98 4.24
N ALA A 68 1.64 -34.65 3.66
CA ALA A 68 1.44 -33.38 2.95
C ALA A 68 1.79 -32.17 3.86
N PRO A 69 2.42 -31.11 3.32
CA PRO A 69 2.90 -29.98 4.10
C PRO A 69 1.76 -29.19 4.76
N ASP A 70 1.99 -28.66 5.97
CA ASP A 70 0.97 -27.90 6.70
C ASP A 70 0.79 -26.48 6.15
N ARG A 71 -0.04 -26.37 5.12
CA ARG A 71 -0.38 -25.12 4.44
C ARG A 71 -1.49 -24.30 5.09
N TYR A 72 -2.19 -24.85 6.10
CA TYR A 72 -3.33 -24.20 6.76
C TYR A 72 -2.94 -23.59 8.10
N ARG A 73 -2.94 -22.25 8.17
CA ARG A 73 -2.46 -21.48 9.32
C ARG A 73 -3.59 -20.69 9.97
N ILE A 74 -3.79 -20.88 11.27
CA ILE A 74 -4.66 -20.03 12.11
C ILE A 74 -3.86 -18.80 12.54
N LYS A 75 -4.36 -17.60 12.23
CA LYS A 75 -3.73 -16.31 12.56
C LYS A 75 -4.66 -15.53 13.48
N ARG A 76 -4.11 -14.97 14.57
CA ARG A 76 -4.84 -14.05 15.44
C ARG A 76 -4.98 -12.68 14.78
N GLN A 77 -6.19 -12.15 14.68
CA GLN A 77 -6.45 -10.77 14.25
C GLN A 77 -7.23 -10.01 15.32
N ARG A 78 -7.36 -8.68 15.16
CA ARG A 78 -8.13 -7.83 16.09
C ARG A 78 -9.59 -8.27 16.18
N ASP A 79 -10.15 -8.67 15.05
CA ASP A 79 -11.55 -9.08 14.91
C ASP A 79 -11.72 -10.60 15.12
N GLY A 80 -10.85 -11.22 15.92
CA GLY A 80 -10.83 -12.66 16.19
C GLY A 80 -9.85 -13.47 15.33
N ASP A 81 -9.71 -14.75 15.65
CA ASP A 81 -8.83 -15.67 14.94
C ASP A 81 -9.41 -16.03 13.56
N VAL A 82 -8.54 -16.25 12.57
CA VAL A 82 -8.91 -16.60 11.20
C VAL A 82 -8.05 -17.72 10.65
N LEU A 83 -8.60 -18.50 9.74
CA LEU A 83 -7.90 -19.54 9.00
C LEU A 83 -7.44 -19.01 7.63
N THR A 84 -6.22 -19.35 7.22
CA THR A 84 -5.61 -18.93 5.95
C THR A 84 -4.85 -20.10 5.31
N CYS A 85 -4.74 -20.10 3.98
CA CYS A 85 -3.92 -21.06 3.23
C CYS A 85 -2.77 -20.34 2.50
N VAL A 86 -1.55 -20.90 2.52
CA VAL A 86 -0.40 -20.29 1.81
C VAL A 86 -0.59 -20.23 0.29
N GLU A 87 -1.38 -21.14 -0.28
CA GLU A 87 -1.69 -21.21 -1.72
C GLU A 87 -2.96 -20.43 -2.12
N ALA A 88 -3.69 -19.88 -1.15
CA ALA A 88 -4.79 -18.95 -1.38
C ALA A 88 -4.64 -17.73 -0.45
N PRO A 89 -3.54 -16.96 -0.56
CA PRO A 89 -3.21 -15.89 0.39
C PRO A 89 -4.14 -14.67 0.28
N THR A 90 -5.05 -14.66 -0.70
CA THR A 90 -6.16 -13.69 -0.81
C THR A 90 -7.42 -14.15 -0.09
N VAL A 91 -7.53 -15.40 0.35
CA VAL A 91 -8.76 -15.96 0.96
C VAL A 91 -8.54 -16.15 2.47
N THR A 92 -9.40 -15.53 3.26
CA THR A 92 -9.46 -15.66 4.73
C THR A 92 -10.75 -16.34 5.13
N VAL A 93 -10.70 -17.29 6.06
CA VAL A 93 -11.87 -18.08 6.48
C VAL A 93 -12.19 -17.81 7.95
N ARG A 94 -13.47 -17.56 8.24
CA ARG A 94 -14.03 -17.30 9.56
C ARG A 94 -15.17 -18.28 9.81
N VAL A 95 -14.98 -19.18 10.77
CA VAL A 95 -15.96 -20.19 11.15
C VAL A 95 -16.31 -19.98 12.62
N LYS A 96 -17.59 -19.79 12.95
CA LYS A 96 -18.03 -19.50 14.32
C LYS A 96 -19.47 -19.94 14.55
N HIS A 97 -19.66 -20.77 15.58
CA HIS A 97 -20.99 -21.19 16.07
C HIS A 97 -21.98 -20.03 16.16
N GLY A 98 -23.13 -20.20 15.50
CA GLY A 98 -24.25 -19.25 15.54
C GLY A 98 -23.99 -17.91 14.83
N PHE A 99 -22.94 -17.80 14.02
CA PHE A 99 -22.78 -16.64 13.14
C PHE A 99 -23.88 -16.66 12.06
N CYS A 100 -24.82 -15.73 12.09
CA CYS A 100 -25.83 -15.59 11.05
C CYS A 100 -26.15 -14.11 10.85
N VAL A 101 -26.26 -13.66 9.59
CA VAL A 101 -26.64 -12.30 9.23
C VAL A 101 -27.92 -12.29 8.40
N THR A 102 -28.71 -11.22 8.49
CA THR A 102 -29.95 -11.11 7.68
C THR A 102 -29.63 -11.00 6.18
N ALA A 103 -30.56 -11.40 5.31
CA ALA A 103 -30.41 -11.29 3.86
C ALA A 103 -30.03 -9.85 3.38
N SER A 104 -30.64 -8.85 4.01
CA SER A 104 -30.38 -7.43 3.72
C SER A 104 -29.01 -6.97 4.23
N ALA A 105 -28.56 -7.48 5.38
CA ALA A 105 -27.22 -7.26 5.89
C ALA A 105 -26.18 -7.93 4.98
N ALA A 106 -26.36 -9.21 4.63
CA ALA A 106 -25.48 -9.96 3.72
C ALA A 106 -25.26 -9.22 2.40
N ARG A 107 -26.34 -8.83 1.71
CA ARG A 107 -26.26 -8.04 0.46
C ARG A 107 -25.60 -6.66 0.66
N SER A 108 -25.49 -6.18 1.90
CA SER A 108 -24.87 -4.91 2.27
C SER A 108 -23.40 -5.03 2.74
N TYR A 109 -22.85 -6.24 2.88
CA TYR A 109 -21.47 -6.46 3.35
C TYR A 109 -20.41 -5.84 2.42
N PRO A 110 -19.16 -5.70 2.92
CA PRO A 110 -18.02 -5.30 2.11
C PRO A 110 -17.80 -6.24 0.91
N PRO A 111 -17.39 -5.70 -0.26
CA PRO A 111 -17.03 -6.50 -1.42
C PRO A 111 -15.92 -7.52 -1.10
N GLY A 112 -16.07 -8.75 -1.59
CA GLY A 112 -15.19 -9.87 -1.24
C GLY A 112 -15.77 -10.79 -0.16
N SER A 113 -17.06 -10.72 0.16
CA SER A 113 -17.70 -11.58 1.18
C SER A 113 -18.36 -12.81 0.55
N ILE A 114 -18.09 -14.00 1.09
CA ILE A 114 -18.78 -15.25 0.73
C ILE A 114 -19.37 -15.82 2.00
N PHE A 115 -20.68 -16.01 2.03
CA PHE A 115 -21.39 -16.72 3.09
C PHE A 115 -21.60 -18.17 2.64
N LEU A 116 -21.35 -19.11 3.54
CA LEU A 116 -21.61 -20.53 3.37
C LEU A 116 -22.72 -20.93 4.34
N ASP A 117 -23.67 -21.72 3.85
CA ASP A 117 -24.45 -22.65 4.66
C ASP A 117 -25.08 -22.05 5.93
N GLY A 118 -26.21 -21.34 5.77
CA GLY A 118 -26.89 -20.63 6.85
C GLY A 118 -26.10 -19.49 7.54
N ALA A 119 -24.88 -19.14 7.10
CA ALA A 119 -24.15 -17.97 7.61
C ALA A 119 -24.80 -16.63 7.21
N ALA A 120 -25.65 -16.64 6.18
CA ALA A 120 -26.56 -15.56 5.83
C ALA A 120 -27.96 -16.11 5.58
N GLN A 121 -28.97 -15.39 6.06
CA GLN A 121 -30.38 -15.74 5.89
C GLN A 121 -30.83 -15.53 4.44
N GLY A 122 -31.84 -16.33 4.06
CA GLY A 122 -32.53 -16.28 2.78
C GLY A 122 -31.81 -17.03 1.65
N GLU A 123 -32.45 -17.02 0.48
CA GLU A 123 -32.03 -17.77 -0.71
C GLU A 123 -30.54 -17.58 -1.10
N PRO A 124 -29.91 -18.61 -1.72
CA PRO A 124 -28.59 -18.46 -2.32
C PRO A 124 -28.61 -17.37 -3.40
N PHE A 125 -27.57 -16.52 -3.42
CA PHE A 125 -27.46 -15.46 -4.40
C PHE A 125 -26.02 -15.18 -4.81
N ILE A 126 -25.87 -14.67 -6.02
CA ILE A 126 -24.59 -14.19 -6.56
C ILE A 126 -24.81 -12.72 -6.94
N ASP A 127 -24.09 -11.78 -6.31
CA ASP A 127 -24.01 -10.39 -6.77
C ASP A 127 -22.61 -10.13 -7.37
N PRO A 128 -22.43 -10.22 -8.71
CA PRO A 128 -21.14 -9.96 -9.35
C PRO A 128 -20.73 -8.49 -9.34
N LYS A 129 -21.65 -7.54 -9.08
CA LYS A 129 -21.35 -6.10 -9.04
C LYS A 129 -20.76 -5.71 -7.70
N ARG A 130 -21.40 -6.15 -6.61
CA ARG A 130 -20.89 -5.97 -5.24
C ARG A 130 -19.81 -6.98 -4.87
N GLN A 131 -19.73 -8.11 -5.57
CA GLN A 131 -18.83 -9.23 -5.29
C GLN A 131 -19.10 -9.79 -3.89
N VAL A 132 -20.37 -10.09 -3.64
CA VAL A 132 -20.87 -10.70 -2.41
C VAL A 132 -21.78 -11.87 -2.78
N TYR A 133 -21.52 -13.04 -2.22
CA TYR A 133 -22.20 -14.29 -2.57
C TYR A 133 -22.73 -15.00 -1.32
N ASN A 134 -23.92 -15.59 -1.42
CA ASN A 134 -24.49 -16.52 -0.44
C ASN A 134 -24.61 -17.90 -1.08
N LEU A 135 -23.88 -18.87 -0.54
CA LEU A 135 -23.91 -20.28 -0.93
C LEU A 135 -24.64 -21.04 0.17
N ASP A 136 -25.95 -20.84 0.22
CA ASP A 136 -26.84 -21.55 1.15
C ASP A 136 -27.70 -22.56 0.38
N HIS A 137 -28.18 -23.59 1.07
CA HIS A 137 -29.13 -24.56 0.52
C HIS A 137 -30.23 -24.98 1.52
N HIS A 138 -30.38 -24.23 2.61
CA HIS A 138 -31.36 -24.50 3.67
C HIS A 138 -32.54 -23.51 3.66
N GLU A 139 -32.30 -22.21 3.49
CA GLU A 139 -33.31 -21.16 3.54
C GLU A 139 -33.66 -20.66 2.12
N GLY A 140 -34.94 -20.30 1.92
CA GLY A 140 -35.40 -19.67 0.68
C GLY A 140 -35.30 -20.51 -0.61
N CYS A 141 -34.97 -21.80 -0.52
CA CYS A 141 -34.77 -22.67 -1.68
C CYS A 141 -35.44 -24.03 -1.49
N VAL A 142 -35.63 -24.77 -2.59
CA VAL A 142 -36.13 -26.16 -2.54
C VAL A 142 -34.92 -27.08 -2.47
N ARG A 143 -34.60 -27.58 -1.27
CA ARG A 143 -33.40 -28.40 -0.98
C ARG A 143 -33.21 -29.54 -2.00
N SER A 144 -34.30 -30.25 -2.35
CA SER A 144 -34.26 -31.37 -3.32
C SER A 144 -33.88 -31.01 -4.76
N PHE A 145 -33.78 -29.73 -5.12
CA PHE A 145 -33.30 -29.29 -6.44
C PHE A 145 -32.15 -28.27 -6.35
N THR A 146 -31.69 -27.96 -5.12
CA THR A 146 -30.63 -26.99 -4.87
C THR A 146 -29.37 -27.75 -4.50
N LEU A 147 -28.28 -27.50 -5.23
CA LEU A 147 -26.98 -28.10 -4.94
C LEU A 147 -26.52 -27.73 -3.52
N ALA A 148 -25.86 -28.65 -2.82
CA ALA A 148 -25.26 -28.37 -1.53
C ALA A 148 -24.11 -27.34 -1.63
N THR A 149 -23.67 -26.79 -0.51
CA THR A 149 -22.73 -25.67 -0.44
C THR A 149 -21.37 -26.02 -1.08
N CYS A 150 -20.86 -27.24 -0.93
CA CYS A 150 -19.61 -27.66 -1.58
C CYS A 150 -19.74 -27.75 -3.11
N GLU A 151 -20.90 -28.16 -3.61
CA GLU A 151 -21.20 -28.23 -5.03
C GLU A 151 -21.40 -26.84 -5.65
N GLN A 152 -22.09 -25.93 -4.95
CA GLN A 152 -22.20 -24.54 -5.35
C GLN A 152 -20.82 -23.86 -5.44
N ALA A 153 -19.94 -24.12 -4.48
CA ALA A 153 -18.58 -23.59 -4.47
C ALA A 153 -17.76 -24.07 -5.69
N VAL A 154 -17.81 -25.36 -6.05
CA VAL A 154 -17.04 -25.86 -7.20
C VAL A 154 -17.62 -25.38 -8.52
N VAL A 155 -18.96 -25.24 -8.62
CA VAL A 155 -19.62 -24.63 -9.78
C VAL A 155 -19.16 -23.18 -9.98
N LEU A 156 -19.05 -22.38 -8.91
CA LEU A 156 -18.55 -21.00 -8.99
C LEU A 156 -17.08 -20.92 -9.43
N VAL A 157 -16.20 -21.70 -8.80
CA VAL A 157 -14.77 -21.77 -9.15
C VAL A 157 -14.60 -22.16 -10.63
N ARG A 158 -15.38 -23.14 -11.11
CA ARG A 158 -15.31 -23.63 -12.50
C ARG A 158 -16.01 -22.73 -13.52
N LYS A 159 -17.00 -21.91 -13.12
CA LYS A 159 -17.59 -20.85 -13.95
C LYS A 159 -16.75 -19.57 -14.01
N GLY A 160 -15.59 -19.53 -13.36
CA GLY A 160 -14.61 -18.45 -13.52
C GLY A 160 -14.52 -17.47 -12.35
N LEU A 161 -14.94 -17.86 -11.13
CA LEU A 161 -14.66 -17.08 -9.93
C LEU A 161 -13.15 -17.04 -9.63
N ASP A 162 -12.48 -15.97 -10.04
CA ASP A 162 -11.06 -15.75 -9.75
C ASP A 162 -10.87 -15.06 -8.38
N LEU A 163 -10.65 -15.89 -7.35
CA LEU A 163 -10.43 -15.45 -5.97
C LEU A 163 -9.11 -14.68 -5.76
N ARG A 164 -8.27 -14.52 -6.78
CA ARG A 164 -7.03 -13.71 -6.71
C ARG A 164 -7.28 -12.23 -7.00
N ARG A 165 -8.44 -11.88 -7.57
CA ARG A 165 -8.77 -10.50 -8.04
C ARG A 165 -9.02 -9.47 -6.94
N ARG A 166 -9.14 -9.90 -5.68
CA ARG A 166 -9.29 -9.09 -4.47
C ARG A 166 -8.97 -9.96 -3.26
N ASP A 167 -8.97 -9.40 -2.06
CA ASP A 167 -8.99 -10.20 -0.84
C ASP A 167 -10.45 -10.59 -0.54
N TRP A 168 -10.66 -11.82 -0.09
CA TRP A 168 -11.96 -12.44 0.18
C TRP A 168 -12.05 -12.93 1.62
N THR A 169 -13.23 -12.77 2.22
CA THR A 169 -13.56 -13.39 3.51
C THR A 169 -14.71 -14.36 3.33
N VAL A 170 -14.47 -15.61 3.71
CA VAL A 170 -15.44 -16.71 3.76
C VAL A 170 -15.99 -16.79 5.18
N TYR A 171 -17.31 -16.78 5.33
CA TYR A 171 -18.02 -16.84 6.59
C TYR A 171 -18.86 -18.12 6.66
N ALA A 172 -18.72 -18.87 7.75
CA ALA A 172 -19.49 -20.09 8.03
C ALA A 172 -19.98 -20.10 9.49
N ASN A 173 -21.16 -20.68 9.71
CA ASN A 173 -21.85 -20.73 11.02
C ASN A 173 -21.56 -22.01 11.81
N ASP A 174 -21.19 -23.09 11.13
CA ASP A 174 -20.81 -24.39 11.64
C ASP A 174 -19.64 -24.96 10.80
N ALA A 175 -19.18 -26.19 11.07
CA ALA A 175 -18.10 -26.86 10.35
C ALA A 175 -18.37 -28.35 10.09
N ASP A 176 -19.54 -28.69 9.57
CA ASP A 176 -19.79 -30.02 9.01
C ASP A 176 -19.02 -30.25 7.69
N LEU A 177 -19.16 -31.46 7.13
CA LEU A 177 -18.39 -31.85 5.95
C LEU A 177 -18.75 -31.07 4.67
N ASP A 178 -20.00 -30.65 4.47
CA ASP A 178 -20.37 -29.88 3.26
C ASP A 178 -19.72 -28.48 3.31
N THR A 179 -19.89 -27.77 4.44
CA THR A 179 -19.22 -26.49 4.66
C THR A 179 -17.69 -26.60 4.59
N VAL A 180 -17.09 -27.64 5.19
CA VAL A 180 -15.63 -27.85 5.13
C VAL A 180 -15.14 -28.14 3.71
N LEU A 181 -15.88 -28.93 2.92
CA LEU A 181 -15.54 -29.17 1.51
C LEU A 181 -15.70 -27.90 0.65
N ALA A 182 -16.70 -27.06 0.92
CA ALA A 182 -16.83 -25.76 0.28
C ALA A 182 -15.63 -24.84 0.58
N ILE A 183 -15.20 -24.79 1.85
CA ILE A 183 -13.98 -24.08 2.27
C ILE A 183 -12.76 -24.65 1.55
N TRP A 184 -12.63 -25.98 1.46
CA TRP A 184 -11.52 -26.62 0.75
C TRP A 184 -11.49 -26.20 -0.73
N VAL A 185 -12.65 -26.21 -1.41
CA VAL A 185 -12.78 -25.81 -2.82
C VAL A 185 -12.33 -24.37 -3.05
N LEU A 186 -12.76 -23.44 -2.19
CA LEU A 186 -12.38 -22.02 -2.29
C LEU A 186 -10.87 -21.81 -2.04
N LEU A 187 -10.29 -22.51 -1.06
CA LEU A 187 -8.84 -22.49 -0.80
C LEU A 187 -8.01 -23.21 -1.88
N ASN A 188 -8.63 -24.08 -2.69
CA ASN A 188 -7.98 -24.84 -3.77
C ASN A 188 -8.35 -24.37 -5.18
N HIS A 189 -8.96 -23.19 -5.31
CA HIS A 189 -9.44 -22.65 -6.59
C HIS A 189 -8.39 -22.55 -7.71
N ILE A 190 -7.09 -22.48 -7.38
CA ILE A 190 -5.99 -22.53 -8.35
C ILE A 190 -5.84 -23.97 -8.88
N ARG A 191 -5.58 -24.95 -7.99
CA ARG A 191 -5.35 -26.35 -8.37
C ARG A 191 -6.56 -27.01 -9.04
N LEU A 192 -7.78 -26.62 -8.67
CA LEU A 192 -9.02 -27.08 -9.33
C LEU A 192 -9.18 -26.59 -10.79
N ASN A 193 -8.49 -25.49 -11.13
CA ASN A 193 -8.50 -24.88 -12.46
C ASN A 193 -7.26 -25.24 -13.31
N GLU A 194 -6.40 -26.16 -12.82
CA GLU A 194 -5.28 -26.68 -13.59
C GLU A 194 -5.72 -27.52 -14.79
N ILE A 195 -4.88 -27.50 -15.83
CA ILE A 195 -5.18 -28.03 -17.17
C ILE A 195 -5.26 -29.56 -17.15
N ASP A 196 -4.39 -30.24 -16.40
CA ASP A 196 -4.39 -31.70 -16.29
C ASP A 196 -5.67 -32.26 -15.63
N GLY A 197 -6.35 -31.43 -14.83
CA GLY A 197 -7.56 -31.81 -14.11
C GLY A 197 -7.39 -32.90 -13.04
N GLN A 198 -6.19 -33.32 -12.67
CA GLN A 198 -5.99 -34.49 -11.80
C GLN A 198 -6.57 -34.26 -10.40
N THR A 199 -6.25 -33.11 -9.79
CA THR A 199 -6.82 -32.67 -8.50
C THR A 199 -8.35 -32.68 -8.53
N ARG A 200 -8.93 -32.15 -9.63
CA ARG A 200 -10.37 -32.07 -9.83
C ARG A 200 -10.99 -33.47 -9.97
N ALA A 201 -10.41 -34.34 -10.80
CA ALA A 201 -10.90 -35.70 -11.00
C ALA A 201 -10.95 -36.51 -9.69
N ARG A 202 -9.97 -36.32 -8.79
CA ARG A 202 -9.90 -37.01 -7.50
C ARG A 202 -10.93 -36.53 -6.48
N VAL A 203 -11.19 -35.23 -6.40
CA VAL A 203 -12.08 -34.66 -5.38
C VAL A 203 -13.55 -34.63 -5.81
N MET A 204 -13.85 -34.66 -7.11
CA MET A 204 -15.24 -34.58 -7.60
C MET A 204 -16.17 -35.70 -7.08
N PRO A 205 -15.76 -36.98 -6.94
CA PRO A 205 -16.61 -38.02 -6.33
C PRO A 205 -17.02 -37.65 -4.90
N LEU A 206 -16.07 -37.19 -4.08
CA LEU A 206 -16.31 -36.75 -2.69
C LEU A 206 -17.28 -35.57 -2.61
N LEU A 207 -17.10 -34.56 -3.48
CA LEU A 207 -18.01 -33.41 -3.56
C LEU A 207 -19.42 -33.81 -4.01
N ARG A 208 -19.54 -34.69 -5.01
CA ARG A 208 -20.84 -35.15 -5.51
C ARG A 208 -21.58 -35.97 -4.47
N LEU A 209 -20.90 -36.94 -3.84
CA LEU A 209 -21.53 -37.83 -2.87
C LEU A 209 -21.94 -37.07 -1.61
N GLN A 210 -21.06 -36.25 -1.03
CA GLN A 210 -21.44 -35.43 0.13
C GLN A 210 -22.55 -34.43 -0.23
N GLY A 211 -22.50 -33.81 -1.41
CA GLY A 211 -23.53 -32.86 -1.83
C GLY A 211 -24.91 -33.50 -2.04
N ALA A 212 -24.97 -34.70 -2.61
CA ALA A 212 -26.21 -35.46 -2.71
C ALA A 212 -26.72 -35.91 -1.34
N ILE A 213 -25.84 -36.40 -0.46
CA ILE A 213 -26.20 -36.81 0.91
C ILE A 213 -26.76 -35.62 1.70
N ASP A 214 -26.20 -34.42 1.54
CA ASP A 214 -26.71 -33.25 2.26
C ASP A 214 -27.97 -32.65 1.62
N ALA A 215 -28.09 -32.63 0.29
CA ALA A 215 -29.30 -32.13 -0.36
C ALA A 215 -30.50 -33.09 -0.23
N GLN A 216 -30.27 -34.40 -0.27
CA GLN A 216 -31.31 -35.44 -0.45
C GLN A 216 -31.37 -36.50 0.66
N GLY A 217 -30.33 -36.63 1.47
CA GLY A 217 -30.16 -37.76 2.40
C GLY A 217 -29.45 -38.97 1.77
N LEU A 218 -29.09 -39.93 2.63
CA LEU A 218 -28.32 -41.14 2.25
C LEU A 218 -29.08 -42.06 1.27
N GLU A 219 -30.42 -42.05 1.32
CA GLU A 219 -31.29 -42.95 0.53
C GLU A 219 -31.21 -42.72 -0.98
N LEU A 220 -30.76 -41.54 -1.41
CA LEU A 220 -30.65 -41.13 -2.82
C LEU A 220 -29.18 -40.93 -3.25
N SER A 221 -28.25 -41.59 -2.57
CA SER A 221 -26.81 -41.56 -2.88
C SER A 221 -26.46 -42.23 -4.23
N ASP A 222 -27.30 -43.14 -4.72
CA ASP A 222 -27.20 -43.76 -6.04
C ASP A 222 -27.36 -42.75 -7.20
N LEU A 223 -28.17 -41.70 -6.99
CA LEU A 223 -28.38 -40.61 -7.96
C LEU A 223 -27.10 -39.81 -8.27
N CYS A 224 -26.01 -40.00 -7.51
CA CYS A 224 -24.70 -39.45 -7.85
C CYS A 224 -24.13 -39.99 -9.16
N GLY A 225 -24.60 -41.17 -9.62
CA GLY A 225 -24.10 -41.82 -10.84
C GLY A 225 -22.64 -42.30 -10.75
N LEU A 226 -22.13 -42.54 -9.53
CA LEU A 226 -20.79 -43.11 -9.32
C LEU A 226 -20.80 -44.63 -9.56
N PRO A 227 -19.74 -45.21 -10.14
CA PRO A 227 -19.55 -46.66 -10.17
C PRO A 227 -19.62 -47.27 -8.75
N PRO A 228 -20.20 -48.47 -8.54
CA PRO A 228 -20.44 -49.02 -7.20
C PRO A 228 -19.19 -49.11 -6.31
N GLU A 229 -18.03 -49.47 -6.87
CA GLU A 229 -16.76 -49.53 -6.14
C GLU A 229 -16.32 -48.13 -5.66
N LEU A 230 -16.37 -47.14 -6.54
CA LEU A 230 -16.03 -45.75 -6.23
C LEU A 230 -17.03 -45.11 -5.26
N LEU A 231 -18.32 -45.47 -5.35
CA LEU A 231 -19.35 -45.05 -4.41
C LEU A 231 -19.03 -45.56 -3.00
N ALA A 232 -18.73 -46.85 -2.85
CA ALA A 232 -18.38 -47.46 -1.57
C ALA A 232 -17.07 -46.90 -0.99
N GLU A 233 -16.04 -46.70 -1.82
CA GLU A 233 -14.78 -46.06 -1.44
C GLU A 233 -15.01 -44.61 -0.95
N THR A 234 -15.77 -43.83 -1.73
CA THR A 234 -16.06 -42.42 -1.38
C THR A 234 -16.89 -42.32 -0.11
N GLN A 235 -17.85 -43.24 0.11
CA GLN A 235 -18.63 -43.30 1.34
C GLN A 235 -17.74 -43.57 2.56
N ALA A 236 -16.80 -44.52 2.45
CA ALA A 236 -15.85 -44.81 3.53
C ALA A 236 -14.98 -43.58 3.89
N TRP A 237 -14.57 -42.78 2.89
CA TRP A 237 -13.88 -41.50 3.15
C TRP A 237 -14.78 -40.45 3.82
N ILE A 238 -16.05 -40.35 3.43
CA ILE A 238 -17.02 -39.46 4.09
C ILE A 238 -17.17 -39.84 5.56
N ASP A 239 -17.28 -41.13 5.87
CA ASP A 239 -17.44 -41.62 7.23
C ASP A 239 -16.18 -41.32 8.09
N GLU A 240 -14.96 -41.58 7.58
CA GLU A 240 -13.69 -41.21 8.25
C GLU A 240 -13.58 -39.69 8.47
N LEU A 241 -14.02 -38.88 7.52
CA LEU A 241 -14.01 -37.43 7.62
C LEU A 241 -15.01 -36.91 8.67
N ARG A 242 -16.18 -37.54 8.81
CA ARG A 242 -17.25 -37.15 9.74
C ARG A 242 -17.13 -37.75 11.13
N ASP A 243 -16.36 -38.82 11.32
CA ASP A 243 -16.27 -39.57 12.57
C ASP A 243 -16.08 -38.70 13.83
N ARG A 244 -15.15 -37.73 13.76
CA ARG A 244 -14.84 -36.80 14.87
C ARG A 244 -15.97 -35.80 15.13
N GLU A 245 -16.62 -35.31 14.08
CA GLU A 245 -17.79 -34.42 14.16
C GLU A 245 -18.96 -35.16 14.83
N LEU A 246 -19.30 -36.35 14.32
CA LEU A 246 -20.34 -37.22 14.85
C LEU A 246 -20.06 -37.66 16.30
N ALA A 247 -18.80 -37.88 16.68
CA ALA A 247 -18.43 -38.19 18.06
C ALA A 247 -18.58 -36.99 19.01
N LEU A 248 -18.36 -35.76 18.53
CA LEU A 248 -18.59 -34.53 19.31
C LEU A 248 -20.09 -34.21 19.43
N LYS A 249 -20.86 -34.36 18.34
CA LYS A 249 -22.32 -34.20 18.31
C LYS A 249 -23.00 -35.23 19.26
N ARG A 250 -22.65 -36.52 19.17
CA ARG A 250 -23.14 -37.58 20.09
C ARG A 250 -22.84 -37.33 21.58
N ARG A 251 -21.77 -36.58 21.89
CA ARG A 251 -21.39 -36.23 23.27
C ARG A 251 -21.96 -34.88 23.75
N GLY A 252 -22.76 -34.19 22.93
CA GLY A 252 -23.26 -32.85 23.23
C GLY A 252 -22.18 -31.76 23.28
N ARG A 253 -20.95 -32.05 22.82
CA ARG A 253 -19.78 -31.16 22.94
C ARG A 253 -19.51 -30.30 21.71
N TRP A 254 -20.29 -30.47 20.64
CA TRP A 254 -20.11 -29.77 19.37
C TRP A 254 -20.12 -28.25 19.53
N GLN A 255 -21.17 -27.67 20.13
CA GLN A 255 -21.34 -26.22 20.32
C GLN A 255 -20.26 -25.55 21.19
N SER A 256 -19.45 -26.34 21.90
CA SER A 256 -18.31 -25.88 22.72
C SER A 256 -16.96 -26.10 22.04
N SER A 257 -16.94 -26.53 20.78
CA SER A 257 -15.72 -26.93 20.08
C SER A 257 -15.07 -25.76 19.34
N ASP A 258 -13.76 -25.89 19.09
CA ASP A 258 -13.01 -24.93 18.27
C ASP A 258 -13.22 -25.29 16.79
N LEU A 259 -14.22 -24.65 16.18
CA LEU A 259 -14.56 -24.87 14.76
C LEU A 259 -13.42 -24.52 13.80
N LEU A 260 -12.62 -23.49 14.08
CA LEU A 260 -11.49 -23.12 13.21
C LEU A 260 -10.42 -24.20 13.22
N ARG A 261 -10.10 -24.76 14.40
CA ARG A 261 -9.18 -25.89 14.53
C ARG A 261 -9.77 -27.19 13.97
N HIS A 262 -11.07 -27.44 14.16
CA HIS A 262 -11.75 -28.57 13.52
C HIS A 262 -11.65 -28.47 11.99
N THR A 263 -11.99 -27.32 11.42
CA THR A 263 -11.89 -27.03 9.98
C THR A 263 -10.47 -27.28 9.49
N ALA A 264 -9.45 -26.71 10.13
CA ALA A 264 -8.04 -26.93 9.77
C ALA A 264 -7.64 -28.42 9.82
N ASP A 265 -8.06 -29.15 10.83
CA ASP A 265 -7.79 -30.59 10.97
C ASP A 265 -8.50 -31.46 9.91
N ARG A 266 -9.68 -31.04 9.43
CA ARG A 266 -10.42 -31.71 8.34
C ARG A 266 -9.87 -31.36 6.97
N LEU A 267 -9.51 -30.10 6.71
CA LEU A 267 -8.84 -29.68 5.48
C LEU A 267 -7.51 -30.43 5.27
N ARG A 268 -6.72 -30.64 6.34
CA ARG A 268 -5.52 -31.49 6.30
C ARG A 268 -5.81 -32.97 6.01
N ALA A 269 -6.97 -33.48 6.43
CA ALA A 269 -7.37 -34.85 6.12
C ALA A 269 -7.77 -34.98 4.64
N ILE A 270 -8.57 -34.03 4.11
CA ILE A 270 -8.94 -33.96 2.69
C ILE A 270 -7.68 -33.84 1.81
N ASP A 271 -6.71 -33.01 2.20
CA ASP A 271 -5.44 -32.88 1.45
C ASP A 271 -4.70 -34.21 1.31
N ARG A 272 -4.71 -35.09 2.33
CA ARG A 272 -4.05 -36.41 2.29
C ARG A 272 -4.79 -37.42 1.41
N LEU A 273 -6.10 -37.26 1.22
CA LEU A 273 -6.90 -38.07 0.31
C LEU A 273 -6.69 -37.64 -1.14
N VAL A 274 -6.68 -36.32 -1.39
CA VAL A 274 -6.61 -35.76 -2.75
C VAL A 274 -5.17 -35.77 -3.30
N TYR A 275 -4.18 -35.39 -2.49
CA TYR A 275 -2.81 -35.10 -2.95
C TYR A 275 -1.79 -36.15 -2.52
N PRO A 276 -0.91 -36.64 -3.43
CA PRO A 276 0.29 -37.34 -3.04
C PRO A 276 1.32 -36.33 -2.48
N ALA A 277 2.19 -36.75 -1.55
CA ALA A 277 3.13 -35.86 -0.87
C ALA A 277 3.94 -34.95 -1.83
N LYS A 278 4.49 -35.53 -2.90
CA LYS A 278 5.27 -34.85 -3.96
C LYS A 278 4.52 -33.77 -4.76
N HIS A 279 3.21 -33.59 -4.56
CA HIS A 279 2.40 -32.63 -5.31
C HIS A 279 2.61 -31.17 -4.85
N PHE A 280 3.38 -30.97 -3.78
CA PHE A 280 3.71 -29.66 -3.21
C PHE A 280 5.20 -29.30 -3.35
N ASP A 281 6.02 -30.14 -3.99
CA ASP A 281 7.45 -29.89 -4.24
C ASP A 281 7.69 -28.63 -5.10
N ASP A 282 6.64 -28.14 -5.77
CA ASP A 282 6.62 -26.93 -6.59
C ASP A 282 6.40 -25.62 -5.78
N VAL A 283 6.05 -25.73 -4.49
CA VAL A 283 5.79 -24.61 -3.58
C VAL A 283 7.04 -24.31 -2.76
N ALA A 284 7.75 -23.23 -3.11
CA ALA A 284 8.84 -22.75 -2.26
C ALA A 284 8.25 -22.06 -1.03
N GLU A 285 8.97 -22.15 0.09
CA GLU A 285 8.55 -21.49 1.32
C GLU A 285 8.72 -19.97 1.16
N ILE A 286 7.58 -19.27 0.97
CA ILE A 286 7.49 -17.82 0.94
C ILE A 286 6.80 -17.36 2.23
N ASP A 287 7.58 -16.71 3.11
CA ASP A 287 7.07 -16.06 4.31
C ASP A 287 6.65 -14.62 3.95
N GLU A 288 5.35 -14.39 3.75
CA GLU A 288 4.77 -13.06 3.51
C GLU A 288 4.83 -12.23 4.80
N LEU A 289 5.77 -11.28 4.86
CA LEU A 289 6.00 -10.42 6.02
C LEU A 289 4.96 -9.28 6.07
N VAL A 290 4.77 -8.58 4.95
CA VAL A 290 3.86 -7.43 4.84
C VAL A 290 3.31 -7.33 3.42
N ARG A 291 2.00 -7.14 3.30
CA ARG A 291 1.31 -6.74 2.07
C ARG A 291 0.84 -5.30 2.19
N ALA A 292 1.02 -4.51 1.14
CA ALA A 292 0.43 -3.19 1.00
C ALA A 292 -0.34 -3.09 -0.32
N GLU A 293 -1.55 -2.54 -0.28
CA GLU A 293 -2.25 -2.17 -1.50
C GLU A 293 -1.59 -0.95 -2.14
N ILE A 294 -1.48 -0.97 -3.47
CA ILE A 294 -0.93 0.10 -4.29
C ILE A 294 -1.93 0.47 -5.39
N ALA A 295 -1.57 1.44 -6.24
CA ALA A 295 -2.46 1.94 -7.29
C ALA A 295 -3.00 0.82 -8.21
N GLY A 296 -4.23 0.99 -8.68
CA GLY A 296 -4.89 0.05 -9.59
C GLY A 296 -5.48 -1.21 -8.92
N GLY A 297 -5.41 -1.34 -7.60
CA GLY A 297 -5.79 -2.57 -6.87
C GLY A 297 -4.69 -3.65 -6.89
N SER A 298 -3.53 -3.33 -7.45
CA SER A 298 -2.31 -4.11 -7.34
C SER A 298 -1.77 -4.09 -5.90
N VAL A 299 -0.85 -5.00 -5.58
CA VAL A 299 -0.23 -5.15 -4.27
C VAL A 299 1.30 -5.11 -4.36
N ALA A 300 1.92 -4.54 -3.34
CA ALA A 300 3.33 -4.69 -3.04
C ALA A 300 3.48 -5.75 -1.93
N ILE A 301 4.28 -6.78 -2.17
CA ILE A 301 4.49 -7.91 -1.27
C ILE A 301 5.94 -7.86 -0.75
N VAL A 302 6.09 -7.70 0.56
CA VAL A 302 7.37 -7.86 1.26
C VAL A 302 7.40 -9.27 1.84
N CYS A 303 8.36 -10.08 1.40
CA CYS A 303 8.45 -11.49 1.74
C CYS A 303 9.89 -11.95 1.97
N ARG A 304 10.06 -13.05 2.69
CA ARG A 304 11.33 -13.77 2.84
C ARG A 304 11.19 -15.14 2.16
N SER A 305 12.23 -15.58 1.46
CA SER A 305 12.33 -16.93 0.93
C SER A 305 13.80 -17.29 0.73
N SER A 306 14.12 -18.59 0.72
CA SER A 306 15.40 -19.11 0.25
C SER A 306 15.56 -19.03 -1.28
N ALA A 307 14.43 -18.93 -2.01
CA ALA A 307 14.40 -18.86 -3.45
C ALA A 307 14.79 -17.47 -4.01
N GLY A 308 15.27 -17.45 -5.25
CA GLY A 308 15.61 -16.20 -5.97
C GLY A 308 14.37 -15.39 -6.37
N ILE A 309 14.53 -14.07 -6.56
CA ILE A 309 13.39 -13.15 -6.80
C ILE A 309 12.53 -13.50 -8.03
N TYR A 310 13.11 -14.14 -9.05
CA TYR A 310 12.37 -14.59 -10.24
C TYR A 310 11.52 -15.86 -9.99
N GLU A 311 11.95 -16.71 -9.06
CA GLU A 311 11.19 -17.88 -8.64
C GLU A 311 10.05 -17.49 -7.70
N VAL A 312 10.35 -16.60 -6.75
CA VAL A 312 9.36 -15.92 -5.92
C VAL A 312 8.34 -15.17 -6.79
N GLU A 313 8.77 -14.51 -7.87
CA GLU A 313 7.85 -13.89 -8.86
C GLU A 313 6.94 -14.94 -9.52
N ARG A 314 7.49 -16.05 -10.01
CA ARG A 314 6.72 -17.11 -10.67
C ARG A 314 5.60 -17.64 -9.76
N GLN A 315 5.91 -17.89 -8.49
CA GLN A 315 4.94 -18.37 -7.51
C GLN A 315 3.95 -17.28 -7.08
N LEU A 316 4.40 -16.09 -6.67
CA LEU A 316 3.49 -15.00 -6.30
C LEU A 316 2.57 -14.60 -7.48
N ARG A 317 3.02 -14.71 -8.73
CA ARG A 317 2.20 -14.44 -9.92
C ARG A 317 1.12 -15.51 -10.13
N ARG A 318 1.35 -16.78 -9.75
CA ARG A 318 0.31 -17.82 -9.67
C ARG A 318 -0.75 -17.46 -8.62
N LEU A 319 -0.29 -17.06 -7.42
CA LEU A 319 -1.13 -16.78 -6.24
C LEU A 319 -1.93 -15.47 -6.31
N HIS A 320 -1.36 -14.38 -6.83
CA HIS A 320 -2.00 -13.05 -6.87
C HIS A 320 -2.45 -12.63 -8.27
N GLY A 321 -2.11 -13.41 -9.31
CA GLY A 321 -2.47 -13.11 -10.69
C GLY A 321 -2.00 -11.73 -11.13
N ARG A 322 -2.92 -10.95 -11.71
CA ARG A 322 -2.65 -9.57 -12.18
C ARG A 322 -2.49 -8.53 -11.07
N ARG A 323 -2.79 -8.85 -9.80
CA ARG A 323 -2.57 -7.89 -8.70
C ARG A 323 -1.11 -7.78 -8.30
N LEU A 324 -0.23 -8.72 -8.67
CA LEU A 324 1.17 -8.65 -8.24
C LEU A 324 1.87 -7.47 -8.91
N GLY A 325 2.04 -6.38 -8.18
CA GLY A 325 2.62 -5.15 -8.71
C GLY A 325 4.10 -5.01 -8.38
N VAL A 326 4.49 -5.29 -7.14
CA VAL A 326 5.87 -5.17 -6.66
C VAL A 326 6.21 -6.31 -5.71
N ILE A 327 7.42 -6.85 -5.83
CA ILE A 327 8.03 -7.80 -4.90
C ILE A 327 9.17 -7.09 -4.17
N VAL A 328 9.26 -7.31 -2.87
CA VAL A 328 10.36 -6.89 -2.01
C VAL A 328 10.87 -8.14 -1.28
N LEU A 329 11.86 -8.81 -1.86
CA LEU A 329 12.45 -10.03 -1.32
C LEU A 329 13.51 -9.67 -0.27
N GLN A 330 13.27 -10.06 0.98
CA GLN A 330 14.27 -10.05 2.05
C GLN A 330 15.21 -11.25 1.89
N GLN A 331 16.50 -10.98 1.67
CA GLN A 331 17.56 -12.01 1.62
C GLN A 331 18.15 -12.25 3.02
N ASN A 332 18.31 -11.19 3.81
CA ASN A 332 18.68 -11.23 5.22
C ASN A 332 18.07 -10.00 5.93
N ALA A 333 18.29 -9.84 7.24
CA ALA A 333 17.71 -8.76 8.03
C ALA A 333 17.88 -7.34 7.42
N ALA A 334 19.01 -7.07 6.76
CA ALA A 334 19.39 -5.75 6.22
C ALA A 334 19.51 -5.71 4.68
N THR A 335 19.33 -6.83 3.97
CA THR A 335 19.46 -6.90 2.50
C THR A 335 18.14 -7.25 1.83
N TYR A 336 17.71 -6.40 0.89
CA TYR A 336 16.47 -6.57 0.13
C TYR A 336 16.71 -6.38 -1.38
N SER A 337 16.05 -7.20 -2.19
CA SER A 337 15.89 -7.00 -3.63
C SER A 337 14.46 -6.55 -3.93
N LEU A 338 14.32 -5.50 -4.74
CA LEU A 338 13.04 -4.96 -5.18
C LEU A 338 12.85 -5.24 -6.66
N ARG A 339 11.64 -5.63 -7.05
CA ARG A 339 11.26 -5.84 -8.44
C ARG A 339 9.83 -5.36 -8.70
N GLN A 340 9.68 -4.53 -9.72
CA GLN A 340 8.38 -4.13 -10.25
C GLN A 340 7.94 -5.18 -11.28
N VAL A 341 6.80 -5.80 -11.00
CA VAL A 341 6.22 -6.89 -11.80
C VAL A 341 5.16 -6.35 -12.76
N ASP A 342 4.44 -5.30 -12.34
CA ASP A 342 3.45 -4.59 -13.14
C ASP A 342 4.08 -3.31 -13.75
N PRO A 343 4.31 -3.27 -15.09
CA PRO A 343 4.88 -2.10 -15.76
C PRO A 343 3.86 -0.94 -15.90
N TYR A 344 2.57 -1.18 -15.64
CA TYR A 344 1.50 -0.18 -15.80
C TYR A 344 1.23 0.64 -14.52
N LEU A 345 1.98 0.37 -13.44
CA LEU A 345 1.92 1.21 -12.24
C LEU A 345 2.31 2.67 -12.56
N PRO A 346 1.72 3.67 -11.88
CA PRO A 346 1.89 5.10 -12.20
C PRO A 346 3.26 5.69 -11.82
N ALA A 347 4.25 4.84 -11.52
CA ALA A 347 5.62 5.21 -11.17
C ALA A 347 6.56 4.02 -11.43
N SER A 348 7.87 4.28 -11.34
CA SER A 348 8.93 3.26 -11.32
C SER A 348 9.50 3.06 -9.91
N LEU A 349 10.33 2.03 -9.73
CA LEU A 349 11.09 1.83 -8.48
C LEU A 349 12.02 3.00 -8.13
N GLU A 350 12.41 3.86 -9.08
CA GLU A 350 13.19 5.06 -8.77
C GLU A 350 12.49 5.99 -7.77
N LYS A 351 11.16 6.04 -7.81
CA LYS A 351 10.36 6.79 -6.83
C LYS A 351 10.37 6.10 -5.48
N VAL A 352 10.35 4.76 -5.44
CA VAL A 352 10.51 3.96 -4.21
C VAL A 352 11.89 4.21 -3.60
N TYR A 353 12.97 4.07 -4.38
CA TYR A 353 14.34 4.34 -3.93
C TYR A 353 14.51 5.76 -3.42
N ALA A 354 13.93 6.78 -4.07
CA ALA A 354 14.02 8.16 -3.60
C ALA A 354 13.40 8.37 -2.22
N HIS A 355 12.29 7.69 -1.90
CA HIS A 355 11.66 7.76 -0.57
C HIS A 355 12.42 6.91 0.45
N LEU A 356 12.85 5.69 0.10
CA LEU A 356 13.68 4.85 0.97
C LEU A 356 14.98 5.57 1.33
N ASN A 357 15.65 6.18 0.35
CA ASN A 357 16.82 7.02 0.55
C ASN A 357 16.57 8.29 1.36
N LEU A 358 15.33 8.70 1.69
CA LEU A 358 15.10 9.78 2.64
C LEU A 358 14.92 9.27 4.08
N ILE A 359 14.27 8.11 4.25
CA ILE A 359 13.88 7.58 5.56
C ILE A 359 14.94 6.66 6.18
N ASP A 360 15.75 5.99 5.37
CA ASP A 360 16.75 5.03 5.83
C ASP A 360 17.92 5.74 6.53
N PRO A 361 18.17 5.47 7.83
CA PRO A 361 19.26 6.09 8.57
C PRO A 361 20.65 5.63 8.11
N VAL A 362 20.73 4.49 7.42
CA VAL A 362 21.97 3.85 6.97
C VAL A 362 22.30 4.24 5.51
N ALA A 363 21.31 4.66 4.72
CA ALA A 363 21.52 5.13 3.35
C ALA A 363 22.19 6.51 3.28
N GLY A 364 23.19 6.63 2.40
CA GLY A 364 23.85 7.89 2.08
C GLY A 364 22.98 8.87 1.27
N GLY A 365 23.54 10.05 1.02
CA GLY A 365 22.92 11.08 0.16
C GLY A 365 23.04 10.77 -1.34
N HIS A 366 22.53 11.67 -2.19
CA HIS A 366 22.39 11.44 -3.64
C HIS A 366 23.64 10.87 -4.33
N ARG A 367 24.81 11.46 -4.07
CA ARG A 367 26.09 11.05 -4.70
C ARG A 367 26.82 9.92 -3.97
N SER A 368 26.20 9.30 -2.95
CA SER A 368 26.78 8.13 -2.27
C SER A 368 26.55 6.86 -3.09
N GLY A 369 27.58 6.04 -3.25
CA GLY A 369 27.44 4.67 -3.76
C GLY A 369 26.69 3.73 -2.79
N ASN A 370 26.54 4.12 -1.51
CA ASN A 370 25.83 3.35 -0.49
C ASN A 370 24.40 3.88 -0.30
N ARG A 371 23.53 3.60 -1.28
CA ARG A 371 22.12 4.04 -1.30
C ARG A 371 21.22 2.96 -1.92
N TRP A 372 19.91 3.06 -1.70
CA TRP A 372 18.93 2.30 -2.47
C TRP A 372 19.01 2.68 -3.96
N GLY A 373 18.98 1.69 -4.85
CA GLY A 373 19.12 1.92 -6.28
C GLY A 373 19.04 0.65 -7.12
N GLY A 374 19.06 0.84 -8.43
CA GLY A 374 18.86 -0.16 -9.46
C GLY A 374 18.39 0.49 -10.76
N SER A 375 17.80 -0.28 -11.65
CA SER A 375 17.01 0.21 -12.78
C SER A 375 15.62 0.67 -12.33
N ALA A 376 14.80 1.10 -13.29
CA ALA A 376 13.40 1.47 -13.06
C ALA A 376 12.54 0.28 -12.56
N ASP A 377 12.93 -0.96 -12.87
CA ASP A 377 12.15 -2.18 -12.66
C ASP A 377 12.79 -3.21 -11.70
N ILE A 378 14.11 -3.15 -11.45
CA ILE A 378 14.79 -4.04 -10.49
C ILE A 378 15.97 -3.34 -9.76
N GLY A 379 16.15 -3.65 -8.48
CA GLY A 379 17.23 -3.09 -7.67
C GLY A 379 17.22 -3.60 -6.23
N GLY A 380 17.76 -2.81 -5.29
CA GLY A 380 17.83 -3.25 -3.90
C GLY A 380 18.35 -2.22 -2.89
N SER A 381 18.61 -2.73 -1.69
CA SER A 381 19.16 -2.02 -0.54
C SER A 381 20.60 -1.52 -0.75
N PRO A 382 21.10 -0.57 0.07
CA PRO A 382 22.49 -0.12 0.02
C PRO A 382 23.48 -1.29 0.13
N ARG A 383 24.46 -1.37 -0.79
CA ARG A 383 25.35 -2.53 -0.92
C ARG A 383 26.41 -2.65 0.16
N GLY A 384 26.88 -1.53 0.73
CA GLY A 384 27.99 -1.53 1.69
C GLY A 384 27.57 -1.82 3.12
N SER A 385 26.32 -1.50 3.48
CA SER A 385 25.83 -1.52 4.86
C SER A 385 24.48 -2.21 5.06
N GLY A 386 23.82 -2.62 3.98
CA GLY A 386 22.39 -2.94 4.01
C GLY A 386 21.55 -1.72 4.37
N THR A 387 20.34 -1.97 4.88
CA THR A 387 19.37 -0.94 5.31
C THR A 387 19.04 -1.02 6.80
N GLY A 388 18.71 0.13 7.40
CA GLY A 388 18.13 0.22 8.74
C GLY A 388 16.59 0.30 8.79
N VAL A 389 15.87 0.06 7.67
CA VAL A 389 14.40 0.15 7.62
C VAL A 389 13.72 -1.22 7.76
N SER A 390 12.54 -1.24 8.40
CA SER A 390 11.74 -2.45 8.60
C SER A 390 10.87 -2.80 7.38
N PRO A 391 10.42 -4.07 7.25
CA PRO A 391 9.47 -4.49 6.20
C PRO A 391 8.23 -3.59 6.09
N GLU A 392 7.66 -3.16 7.22
CA GLU A 392 6.47 -2.30 7.25
C GLU A 392 6.78 -0.88 6.77
N GLN A 393 8.02 -0.40 6.95
CA GLN A 393 8.45 0.88 6.41
C GLN A 393 8.63 0.80 4.89
N ILE A 394 9.17 -0.30 4.36
CA ILE A 394 9.30 -0.51 2.91
C ILE A 394 7.91 -0.58 2.27
N ALA A 395 7.00 -1.40 2.81
CA ALA A 395 5.63 -1.54 2.33
C ALA A 395 4.89 -0.18 2.28
N ARG A 396 4.99 0.63 3.35
CA ARG A 396 4.43 2.00 3.39
C ARG A 396 5.09 2.95 2.39
N VAL A 397 6.34 2.74 2.01
CA VAL A 397 7.01 3.53 0.97
C VAL A 397 6.57 3.09 -0.42
N CYS A 398 6.37 1.80 -0.67
CA CYS A 398 5.72 1.32 -1.91
C CYS A 398 4.31 1.93 -2.05
N GLU A 399 3.48 1.86 -1.01
CA GLU A 399 2.17 2.54 -0.95
C GLU A 399 2.29 4.03 -1.34
N GLN A 400 3.20 4.79 -0.72
CA GLN A 400 3.39 6.23 -1.00
C GLN A 400 4.00 6.54 -2.38
N ALA A 401 4.80 5.63 -2.93
CA ALA A 401 5.42 5.79 -4.23
C ALA A 401 4.40 5.55 -5.35
N PHE A 402 3.58 4.52 -5.27
CA PHE A 402 2.62 4.17 -6.32
C PHE A 402 1.26 4.86 -6.13
N SER A 403 0.77 5.02 -4.90
CA SER A 403 -0.48 5.73 -4.62
C SER A 403 -0.23 7.23 -4.39
N ALA A 404 -0.90 8.09 -5.16
CA ALA A 404 -0.77 9.54 -4.99
C ALA A 404 -1.32 9.97 -3.61
N PRO A 405 -0.56 10.71 -2.78
CA PRO A 405 -1.04 11.15 -1.48
C PRO A 405 -2.23 12.11 -1.66
N THR A 406 -3.35 11.76 -1.02
CA THR A 406 -4.62 12.49 -1.10
C THR A 406 -4.47 13.94 -0.63
N PHE A 407 -5.35 14.82 -1.11
CA PHE A 407 -5.36 16.23 -0.71
C PHE A 407 -5.46 16.40 0.82
N LEU A 408 -6.33 15.64 1.49
CA LEU A 408 -6.47 15.62 2.95
C LEU A 408 -5.17 15.19 3.66
N ARG A 409 -4.48 14.15 3.16
CA ARG A 409 -3.19 13.71 3.72
C ARG A 409 -2.11 14.78 3.58
N ARG A 410 -2.08 15.51 2.46
CA ARG A 410 -1.18 16.66 2.24
C ARG A 410 -1.52 17.82 3.18
N LEU A 411 -2.79 18.19 3.30
CA LEU A 411 -3.27 19.28 4.16
C LEU A 411 -2.94 19.00 5.64
N GLY A 412 -3.24 17.81 6.14
CA GLY A 412 -2.89 17.39 7.51
C GLY A 412 -1.38 17.38 7.78
N ARG A 413 -0.56 17.03 6.77
CA ARG A 413 0.91 17.14 6.86
C ARG A 413 1.38 18.59 6.95
N THR A 414 0.84 19.48 6.13
CA THR A 414 1.11 20.94 6.21
C THR A 414 0.67 21.51 7.56
N ALA A 415 -0.56 21.26 8.00
CA ALA A 415 -1.08 21.72 9.28
C ALA A 415 -0.24 21.21 10.46
N SER A 416 0.12 19.92 10.49
CA SER A 416 0.97 19.38 11.56
C SER A 416 2.42 19.89 11.52
N ALA A 417 2.94 20.35 10.39
CA ALA A 417 4.25 21.01 10.31
C ALA A 417 4.18 22.46 10.83
N ALA A 418 3.16 23.22 10.40
CA ALA A 418 2.89 24.56 10.89
C ALA A 418 2.65 24.57 12.41
N LEU A 419 1.78 23.69 12.92
CA LEU A 419 1.49 23.59 14.35
C LEU A 419 2.76 23.30 15.17
N ARG A 420 3.61 22.36 14.73
CA ARG A 420 4.86 22.03 15.46
C ARG A 420 5.87 23.17 15.48
N SER A 421 6.04 23.90 14.38
CA SER A 421 6.90 25.10 14.40
C SER A 421 6.31 26.20 15.27
N THR A 422 5.00 26.43 15.20
CA THR A 422 4.30 27.35 16.11
C THR A 422 4.53 26.96 17.57
N SER A 423 4.36 25.69 17.96
CA SER A 423 4.60 25.22 19.33
C SER A 423 6.04 25.45 19.81
N VAL A 424 7.04 25.20 18.94
CA VAL A 424 8.46 25.45 19.26
C VAL A 424 8.71 26.95 19.47
N MET A 425 8.19 27.80 18.57
CA MET A 425 8.30 29.26 18.69
C MET A 425 7.60 29.76 19.96
N THR A 426 6.35 29.37 20.22
CA THR A 426 5.59 29.81 21.39
C THR A 426 6.20 29.31 22.70
N ALA A 427 6.79 28.11 22.75
CA ALA A 427 7.47 27.61 23.93
C ALA A 427 8.75 28.41 24.25
N ALA A 428 9.56 28.71 23.23
CA ALA A 428 10.73 29.57 23.38
C ALA A 428 10.36 30.99 23.83
N LEU A 429 9.31 31.57 23.23
CA LEU A 429 8.77 32.88 23.62
C LEU A 429 8.25 32.89 25.06
N ALA A 430 7.35 31.97 25.41
CA ALA A 430 6.73 31.91 26.72
C ALA A 430 7.77 31.73 27.83
N LEU A 431 8.77 30.86 27.62
CA LEU A 431 9.84 30.66 28.59
C LEU A 431 10.74 31.91 28.73
N ALA A 432 11.07 32.60 27.63
CA ALA A 432 11.81 33.87 27.70
C ALA A 432 11.05 34.93 28.52
N PHE A 433 9.72 35.06 28.32
CA PHE A 433 8.89 35.97 29.10
C PHE A 433 8.76 35.57 30.58
N ILE A 434 8.64 34.28 30.88
CA ILE A 434 8.57 33.77 32.26
C ILE A 434 9.88 34.02 33.00
N LEU A 435 11.03 33.72 32.38
CA LEU A 435 12.35 33.99 32.96
C LEU A 435 12.54 35.48 33.21
N ARG A 436 12.20 36.33 32.23
CA ARG A 436 12.27 37.78 32.41
C ARG A 436 11.39 38.30 33.55
N LEU A 437 10.16 37.81 33.67
CA LEU A 437 9.24 38.17 34.76
C LEU A 437 9.75 37.70 36.13
N LEU A 438 10.51 36.61 36.19
CA LEU A 438 11.16 36.14 37.42
C LEU A 438 12.35 37.03 37.79
N ASP A 439 13.23 37.35 36.82
CA ASP A 439 14.36 38.27 37.03
C ASP A 439 13.88 39.63 37.56
N ASP A 440 12.87 40.22 36.91
CA ASP A 440 12.27 41.51 37.29
C ASP A 440 11.57 41.46 38.67
N ARG A 441 11.17 40.27 39.17
CA ARG A 441 10.56 40.08 40.51
C ARG A 441 11.54 39.75 41.61
N ILE A 442 12.65 39.09 41.30
CA ILE A 442 13.65 38.64 42.28
C ILE A 442 14.61 39.79 42.64
N GLY A 443 14.63 40.88 41.85
CA GLY A 443 15.41 42.07 42.19
C GLY A 443 16.92 41.87 42.03
N LEU A 444 17.32 41.04 41.05
CA LEU A 444 18.73 40.89 40.68
C LEU A 444 19.25 42.20 40.09
N GLU A 445 19.90 43.01 40.92
CA GLU A 445 20.40 44.32 40.50
C GLU A 445 21.46 44.22 39.39
N SER A 446 21.23 45.02 38.34
CA SER A 446 22.22 45.52 37.39
C SER A 446 22.94 44.53 36.44
N GLY A 447 22.76 44.76 35.14
CA GLY A 447 23.76 44.50 34.09
C GLY A 447 23.99 43.06 33.59
N ILE A 448 23.71 42.02 34.38
CA ILE A 448 24.07 40.63 34.03
C ILE A 448 22.92 39.86 33.34
N ALA A 449 21.66 40.22 33.62
CA ALA A 449 20.49 39.51 33.07
C ALA A 449 20.42 39.67 31.53
N PRO A 450 20.53 38.59 30.73
CA PRO A 450 20.56 38.70 29.28
C PRO A 450 19.25 39.26 28.72
N SER A 451 19.34 40.10 27.69
CA SER A 451 18.17 40.70 27.03
C SER A 451 17.26 39.64 26.41
N LEU A 452 15.97 39.94 26.21
CA LEU A 452 15.07 39.04 25.46
C LEU A 452 15.58 38.73 24.05
N ALA A 453 16.32 39.66 23.43
CA ALA A 453 16.96 39.49 22.14
C ALA A 453 18.13 38.48 22.16
N SER A 454 18.79 38.27 23.31
CA SER A 454 19.81 37.22 23.49
C SER A 454 19.27 35.92 24.11
N GLN A 455 18.28 35.98 25.00
CA GLN A 455 17.62 34.79 25.56
C GLN A 455 16.84 33.98 24.51
N PHE A 456 16.02 34.64 23.68
CA PHE A 456 15.13 33.96 22.74
C PHE A 456 15.86 33.04 21.74
N PRO A 457 16.96 33.46 21.07
CA PRO A 457 17.76 32.60 20.20
C PRO A 457 18.25 31.31 20.88
N MET A 458 18.72 31.41 22.13
CA MET A 458 19.22 30.26 22.89
C MET A 458 18.11 29.27 23.24
N LEU A 459 16.95 29.78 23.69
CA LEU A 459 15.78 28.93 23.98
C LEU A 459 15.19 28.30 22.72
N LEU A 460 15.15 29.05 21.60
CA LEU A 460 14.72 28.52 20.31
C LEU A 460 15.68 27.42 19.80
N LEU A 461 16.99 27.59 20.00
CA LEU A 461 17.99 26.56 19.70
C LEU A 461 17.79 25.33 20.61
N GLY A 462 17.51 25.53 21.90
CA GLY A 462 17.22 24.45 22.84
C GLY A 462 16.01 23.61 22.41
N PHE A 463 14.83 24.23 22.26
CA PHE A 463 13.61 23.53 21.86
C PHE A 463 13.69 22.99 20.43
N GLY A 464 14.01 23.86 19.46
CA GLY A 464 14.09 23.50 18.04
C GLY A 464 15.16 22.47 17.76
N GLY A 465 16.35 22.62 18.37
CA GLY A 465 17.46 21.67 18.30
C GLY A 465 17.14 20.32 18.94
N ALA A 466 16.50 20.28 20.11
CA ALA A 466 16.09 19.02 20.73
C ALA A 466 15.09 18.24 19.87
N PHE A 467 14.04 18.91 19.36
CA PHE A 467 13.08 18.29 18.44
C PHE A 467 13.75 17.84 17.13
N PHE A 468 14.65 18.66 16.59
CA PHE A 468 15.40 18.36 15.37
C PHE A 468 16.31 17.15 15.54
N LEU A 469 17.10 17.06 16.62
CA LEU A 469 18.00 15.94 16.87
C LEU A 469 17.22 14.64 17.15
N LEU A 470 16.17 14.69 17.96
CA LEU A 470 15.35 13.51 18.30
C LEU A 470 14.70 12.87 17.07
N ARG A 471 14.25 13.70 16.11
CA ARG A 471 13.66 13.24 14.84
C ARG A 471 14.70 12.93 13.78
N GLY A 472 15.70 13.79 13.65
CA GLY A 472 16.77 13.71 12.65
C GLY A 472 17.64 12.49 12.79
N ARG A 473 18.02 12.10 14.03
CA ARG A 473 18.82 10.87 14.26
C ARG A 473 18.14 9.59 13.77
N ARG A 474 16.81 9.57 13.67
CA ARG A 474 16.04 8.43 13.15
C ARG A 474 15.82 8.46 11.64
N MET A 475 15.83 9.65 11.03
CA MET A 475 15.52 9.87 9.61
C MET A 475 16.40 11.01 9.05
N PRO A 476 17.72 10.81 8.93
CA PRO A 476 18.69 11.88 8.66
C PRO A 476 18.47 12.54 7.29
N GLY A 477 18.06 11.78 6.28
CA GLY A 477 17.68 12.34 4.97
C GLY A 477 16.47 13.27 5.04
N ILE A 478 15.43 12.91 5.80
CA ILE A 478 14.23 13.76 5.97
C ILE A 478 14.57 15.14 6.56
N TYR A 479 15.49 15.20 7.53
CA TYR A 479 15.79 16.46 8.26
C TYR A 479 17.06 17.18 7.77
N GLY A 480 17.85 16.58 6.87
CA GLY A 480 19.06 17.19 6.32
C GLY A 480 20.30 17.00 7.19
N LEU A 481 20.37 15.92 7.99
CA LEU A 481 21.56 15.53 8.75
C LEU A 481 22.58 14.76 7.88
N ARG A 482 22.74 15.17 6.62
CA ARG A 482 23.68 14.55 5.67
C ARG A 482 24.85 15.45 5.35
N ARG A 483 25.94 14.82 4.92
CA ARG A 483 27.06 15.49 4.23
C ARG A 483 26.53 16.11 2.93
N PHE A 484 27.17 17.19 2.50
CA PHE A 484 26.84 17.88 1.25
C PHE A 484 26.82 16.92 0.06
N ALA A 485 25.70 16.86 -0.65
CA ALA A 485 25.57 16.11 -1.90
C ALA A 485 26.28 16.80 -3.08
N GLY A 486 26.52 18.11 -3.03
CA GLY A 486 27.19 18.89 -4.08
C GLY A 486 27.22 20.39 -3.75
N LEU A 487 27.74 21.19 -4.70
CA LEU A 487 27.83 22.66 -4.60
C LEU A 487 26.76 23.39 -5.43
N ASP A 488 25.83 22.67 -6.07
CA ASP A 488 24.74 23.22 -6.89
C ASP A 488 23.93 24.31 -6.15
N TRP A 489 23.85 24.21 -4.81
CA TRP A 489 23.17 25.18 -3.95
C TRP A 489 23.82 26.57 -3.92
N CYS A 490 25.08 26.73 -4.31
CA CYS A 490 25.71 28.04 -4.40
C CYS A 490 25.03 28.96 -5.45
N LEU A 491 24.32 28.38 -6.43
CA LEU A 491 23.58 29.15 -7.44
C LEU A 491 22.42 29.98 -6.86
N VAL A 492 21.94 29.67 -5.65
CA VAL A 492 20.91 30.49 -4.98
C VAL A 492 21.49 31.55 -4.02
N LEU A 493 22.83 31.65 -3.91
CA LEU A 493 23.50 32.63 -3.05
C LEU A 493 23.13 34.10 -3.40
N PRO A 494 23.09 34.55 -4.67
CA PRO A 494 22.71 35.93 -4.99
C PRO A 494 21.29 36.28 -4.53
N PHE A 495 20.35 35.34 -4.63
CA PHE A 495 18.97 35.52 -4.17
C PHE A 495 18.88 35.55 -2.64
N ALA A 496 19.68 34.73 -1.94
CA ALA A 496 19.80 34.80 -0.49
C ALA A 496 20.39 36.15 -0.03
N MET A 497 21.43 36.65 -0.69
CA MET A 497 22.02 37.97 -0.41
C MET A 497 21.03 39.12 -0.68
N PHE A 498 20.30 39.08 -1.80
CA PHE A 498 19.26 40.07 -2.10
C PHE A 498 18.13 40.06 -1.06
N GLY A 499 17.64 38.86 -0.70
CA GLY A 499 16.66 38.70 0.37
C GLY A 499 17.17 39.19 1.73
N ALA A 500 18.46 39.02 2.02
CA ALA A 500 19.11 39.53 3.23
C ALA A 500 19.22 41.06 3.23
N LEU A 501 19.60 41.69 2.12
CA LEU A 501 19.69 43.16 1.97
C LEU A 501 18.31 43.83 2.02
N ALA A 502 17.28 43.19 1.47
CA ALA A 502 15.87 43.55 1.72
C ALA A 502 15.43 43.29 3.18
N GLY A 503 16.30 42.72 4.00
CA GLY A 503 16.13 42.51 5.44
C GLY A 503 15.25 41.34 5.82
N GLY A 504 15.26 40.30 4.98
CA GLY A 504 14.59 39.04 5.23
C GLY A 504 15.29 38.10 6.20
N VAL A 505 16.54 38.38 6.55
CA VAL A 505 17.38 37.54 7.44
C VAL A 505 17.16 37.95 8.89
N TRP A 506 17.08 36.96 9.79
CA TRP A 506 16.81 37.19 11.21
C TRP A 506 18.10 37.58 11.94
N THR A 507 18.27 38.89 12.17
CA THR A 507 19.40 39.46 12.93
C THR A 507 18.93 39.90 14.32
N PRO A 508 19.59 39.52 15.43
CA PRO A 508 19.31 40.10 16.74
C PRO A 508 19.67 41.60 16.73
N ALA A 509 18.84 42.46 17.35
CA ALA A 509 19.13 43.88 17.45
C ALA A 509 20.15 44.18 18.56
N VAL A 510 21.41 43.85 18.27
CA VAL A 510 22.56 44.08 19.15
C VAL A 510 23.30 45.35 18.71
N PRO A 511 23.62 46.29 19.63
CA PRO A 511 24.53 47.39 19.33
C PRO A 511 25.97 46.86 19.16
N LEU A 512 26.53 47.04 17.96
CA LEU A 512 27.87 46.56 17.59
C LEU A 512 29.01 47.14 18.46
N SER A 513 28.79 48.28 19.11
CA SER A 513 29.77 48.98 19.94
C SER A 513 29.81 48.52 21.41
N ALA A 514 28.88 47.65 21.84
CA ALA A 514 28.71 47.26 23.24
C ALA A 514 28.36 45.77 23.42
N SER A 515 28.84 44.90 22.53
CA SER A 515 28.49 43.48 22.54
C SER A 515 29.18 42.70 23.67
N GLY A 516 28.40 42.23 24.65
CA GLY A 516 28.83 41.19 25.57
C GLY A 516 28.84 39.80 24.92
N TRP A 517 29.32 38.80 25.68
CA TRP A 517 29.24 37.39 25.26
C TRP A 517 27.81 36.90 24.95
N PRO A 518 26.74 37.26 25.69
CA PRO A 518 25.37 36.82 25.38
C PRO A 518 24.90 37.30 24.00
N GLU A 519 25.28 38.50 23.60
CA GLU A 519 24.90 39.13 22.34
C GLU A 519 25.63 38.48 21.14
N LEU A 520 26.91 38.15 21.31
CA LEU A 520 27.67 37.38 20.32
C LEU A 520 27.09 35.96 20.16
N LEU A 521 26.73 35.31 21.26
CA LEU A 521 26.05 34.01 21.24
C LEU A 521 24.69 34.09 20.55
N ALA A 522 23.92 35.16 20.74
CA ALA A 522 22.65 35.39 20.05
C ALA A 522 22.83 35.46 18.52
N LEU A 523 23.86 36.18 18.05
CA LEU A 523 24.19 36.33 16.64
C LEU A 523 24.59 35.00 15.98
N LEU A 524 25.30 34.14 16.71
CA LEU A 524 25.69 32.82 16.25
C LEU A 524 24.55 31.79 16.30
N THR A 525 23.72 31.83 17.35
CA THR A 525 22.68 30.81 17.61
C THR A 525 21.37 31.05 16.86
N LEU A 526 20.95 32.30 16.62
CA LEU A 526 19.68 32.60 15.95
C LEU A 526 19.59 32.00 14.53
N PRO A 527 20.63 32.10 13.67
CA PRO A 527 20.64 31.46 12.35
C PRO A 527 20.47 29.95 12.43
N VAL A 528 21.20 29.30 13.34
CA VAL A 528 21.08 27.84 13.56
C VAL A 528 19.66 27.50 14.02
N ALA A 529 19.15 28.17 15.04
CA ALA A 529 17.82 27.94 15.61
C ALA A 529 16.70 28.11 14.57
N ALA A 530 16.78 29.17 13.76
CA ALA A 530 15.83 29.44 12.68
C ALA A 530 15.87 28.34 11.61
N GLU A 531 17.05 28.01 11.07
CA GLU A 531 17.14 27.02 10.01
C GLU A 531 16.81 25.60 10.48
N LEU A 532 17.21 25.19 11.69
CA LEU A 532 16.77 23.93 12.29
C LEU A 532 15.23 23.86 12.41
N THR A 533 14.58 24.97 12.71
CA THR A 533 13.12 25.05 12.82
C THR A 533 12.43 25.01 11.45
N PHE A 534 12.81 25.89 10.51
CA PHE A 534 12.09 26.02 9.24
C PHE A 534 12.58 25.05 8.15
N ARG A 535 13.89 24.88 7.98
CA ARG A 535 14.48 24.04 6.90
C ARG A 535 14.73 22.62 7.38
N GLY A 536 14.99 22.45 8.69
CA GLY A 536 15.00 21.16 9.38
C GLY A 536 13.58 20.64 9.61
N LEU A 537 12.88 21.15 10.63
CA LEU A 537 11.61 20.59 11.11
C LEU A 537 10.43 20.79 10.14
N VAL A 538 10.15 22.02 9.70
CA VAL A 538 8.98 22.30 8.83
C VAL A 538 9.18 21.68 7.44
N GLN A 539 10.20 22.11 6.69
CA GLN A 539 10.43 21.62 5.33
C GLN A 539 10.72 20.11 5.31
N GLY A 540 11.49 19.59 6.28
CA GLY A 540 11.72 18.16 6.43
C GLY A 540 10.44 17.34 6.59
N SER A 541 9.52 17.80 7.44
CA SER A 541 8.23 17.12 7.67
C SER A 541 7.34 16.95 6.42
N LEU A 542 7.61 17.72 5.36
CA LEU A 542 6.82 17.77 4.13
C LEU A 542 7.44 16.94 2.99
N LEU A 543 8.73 16.56 3.07
CA LEU A 543 9.45 15.87 1.98
C LEU A 543 8.81 14.54 1.55
N THR A 544 8.14 13.83 2.45
CA THR A 544 7.49 12.53 2.15
C THR A 544 6.10 12.66 1.51
N SER A 545 5.59 13.88 1.33
CA SER A 545 4.22 14.14 0.82
C SER A 545 4.16 15.02 -0.42
N PHE A 546 5.31 15.61 -0.81
CA PHE A 546 5.42 16.55 -1.92
C PHE A 546 6.72 16.33 -2.72
N PRO A 547 6.71 16.56 -4.05
CA PRO A 547 7.93 16.56 -4.85
C PRO A 547 8.93 17.63 -4.38
N ILE A 548 10.21 17.28 -4.39
CA ILE A 548 11.34 18.09 -3.94
C ILE A 548 12.45 18.07 -4.99
N GLN A 549 13.32 19.08 -4.99
CA GLN A 549 14.51 19.07 -5.83
C GLN A 549 15.48 17.95 -5.41
N ARG A 550 16.36 17.57 -6.36
CA ARG A 550 17.45 16.61 -6.14
C ARG A 550 18.77 17.27 -6.55
N CYS A 551 19.88 16.91 -5.91
CA CYS A 551 21.22 17.25 -6.40
C CYS A 551 21.38 16.74 -7.85
N GLY A 552 21.92 17.57 -8.75
CA GLY A 552 22.01 17.29 -10.19
C GLY A 552 20.68 17.21 -10.96
N GLY A 553 19.52 17.41 -10.32
CA GLY A 553 18.20 17.35 -10.97
C GLY A 553 17.71 18.67 -11.55
N SER A 554 16.53 18.67 -12.16
CA SER A 554 15.86 19.87 -12.68
C SER A 554 15.51 20.87 -11.57
N TRP A 555 15.62 22.17 -11.88
CA TRP A 555 15.30 23.26 -10.95
C TRP A 555 13.80 23.57 -10.99
N PHE A 556 13.16 23.53 -9.82
CA PHE A 556 11.76 23.94 -9.65
C PHE A 556 11.49 24.38 -8.20
N LEU A 557 10.47 25.21 -8.01
CA LEU A 557 10.08 25.68 -6.68
C LEU A 557 9.20 24.62 -5.98
N SER A 558 9.76 23.95 -4.96
CA SER A 558 9.06 22.90 -4.24
C SER A 558 8.02 23.47 -3.27
N ARG A 559 6.88 22.77 -3.10
CA ARG A 559 5.85 23.16 -2.11
C ARG A 559 6.40 23.17 -0.66
N PRO A 560 7.25 22.21 -0.23
CA PRO A 560 7.93 22.29 1.07
C PRO A 560 8.74 23.58 1.26
N THR A 561 9.47 24.01 0.23
CA THR A 561 10.25 25.26 0.26
C THR A 561 9.34 26.47 0.43
N VAL A 562 8.28 26.59 -0.38
CA VAL A 562 7.34 27.73 -0.29
C VAL A 562 6.65 27.80 1.06
N LEU A 563 6.14 26.68 1.57
CA LEU A 563 5.44 26.63 2.86
C LEU A 563 6.37 26.96 4.04
N SER A 564 7.62 26.47 3.99
CA SER A 564 8.64 26.80 4.99
C SER A 564 9.04 28.28 4.94
N ALA A 565 9.27 28.83 3.74
CA ALA A 565 9.59 30.24 3.53
C ALA A 565 8.45 31.17 3.96
N GLY A 566 7.20 30.81 3.67
CA GLY A 566 6.02 31.56 4.11
C GLY A 566 5.88 31.60 5.63
N LEU A 567 6.04 30.46 6.31
CA LEU A 567 6.02 30.41 7.78
C LEU A 567 7.17 31.20 8.41
N TYR A 568 8.36 31.15 7.81
CA TYR A 568 9.51 31.95 8.22
C TYR A 568 9.25 33.46 8.06
N ALA A 569 8.67 33.89 6.93
CA ALA A 569 8.31 35.30 6.70
C ALA A 569 7.19 35.78 7.65
N VAL A 570 6.19 34.95 7.95
CA VAL A 570 5.15 35.26 8.94
C VAL A 570 5.75 35.49 10.32
N TRP A 571 6.64 34.60 10.78
CA TRP A 571 7.32 34.80 12.06
C TRP A 571 8.26 36.02 12.05
N GLY A 572 8.93 36.31 10.92
CA GLY A 572 9.69 37.54 10.73
C GLY A 572 8.86 38.83 10.82
N ALA A 573 7.56 38.78 10.50
CA ALA A 573 6.63 39.90 10.66
C ALA A 573 6.04 40.01 12.09
N VAL A 574 6.02 38.90 12.84
CA VAL A 574 5.49 38.83 14.22
C VAL A 574 6.54 39.22 15.25
N LEU A 575 7.76 38.66 15.16
CA LEU A 575 8.81 38.84 16.18
C LEU A 575 9.14 40.32 16.47
N PRO A 576 9.26 41.24 15.49
CA PRO A 576 9.54 42.65 15.76
C PRO A 576 8.39 43.42 16.41
N ARG A 577 7.19 42.82 16.54
CA ARG A 577 6.05 43.40 17.30
C ARG A 577 6.06 42.98 18.77
N LEU A 578 6.95 42.06 19.15
CA LEU A 578 7.24 41.67 20.52
C LEU A 578 8.48 42.45 20.99
N PRO A 579 8.76 42.54 22.30
CA PRO A 579 10.02 43.06 22.84
C PRO A 579 11.27 42.19 22.53
N ILE A 580 11.21 41.37 21.48
CA ILE A 580 12.33 40.68 20.88
C ILE A 580 12.75 41.52 19.68
N ALA A 581 13.64 42.47 19.95
CA ALA A 581 14.17 43.34 18.93
C ALA A 581 15.02 42.49 17.96
N LEU A 582 14.44 42.17 16.79
CA LEU A 582 15.19 41.84 15.59
C LEU A 582 15.56 43.14 14.87
N THR A 583 16.77 43.25 14.36
CA THR A 583 17.20 44.50 13.71
C THR A 583 16.43 44.72 12.42
N GLN A 584 15.57 45.74 12.42
CA GLN A 584 14.84 46.14 11.21
C GLN A 584 15.76 46.79 10.17
N THR A 585 15.21 46.95 8.99
CA THR A 585 15.86 47.13 7.70
C THR A 585 16.27 48.58 7.44
N MET A 586 17.07 48.80 6.39
CA MET A 586 17.25 50.15 5.81
C MET A 586 16.01 50.59 4.99
N LEU A 587 15.17 49.63 4.58
CA LEU A 587 14.02 49.83 3.69
C LEU A 587 12.70 49.55 4.43
N GLY A 588 11.89 50.59 4.65
CA GLY A 588 10.59 50.48 5.29
C GLY A 588 9.51 49.77 4.45
N GLY A 589 8.31 49.63 5.01
CA GLY A 589 7.15 49.08 4.30
C GLY A 589 7.18 47.55 4.17
N PRO A 590 6.69 46.96 3.05
CA PRO A 590 6.56 45.51 2.89
C PRO A 590 7.88 44.80 2.55
N ALA A 591 8.97 45.54 2.30
CA ALA A 591 10.26 45.01 1.88
C ALA A 591 10.81 43.87 2.79
N PRO A 592 10.73 43.93 4.14
CA PRO A 592 11.29 42.87 5.00
C PRO A 592 10.56 41.52 4.84
N VAL A 593 9.24 41.55 4.62
CA VAL A 593 8.42 40.34 4.46
C VAL A 593 8.68 39.68 3.11
N LEU A 594 8.81 40.49 2.05
CA LEU A 594 9.20 40.01 0.72
C LEU A 594 10.65 39.50 0.72
N GLY A 595 11.56 40.21 1.38
CA GLY A 595 12.94 39.77 1.61
C GLY A 595 13.00 38.42 2.33
N ALA A 596 12.19 38.24 3.39
CA ALA A 596 12.14 36.99 4.16
C ALA A 596 11.59 35.82 3.35
N LEU A 597 10.64 36.09 2.44
CA LEU A 597 10.14 35.09 1.49
C LEU A 597 11.23 34.71 0.48
N VAL A 598 11.93 35.68 -0.13
CA VAL A 598 13.00 35.45 -1.11
C VAL A 598 14.19 34.71 -0.49
N PHE A 599 14.73 35.22 0.63
CA PHE A 599 15.76 34.53 1.40
C PHE A 599 15.29 33.14 1.81
N GLY A 600 14.06 33.02 2.30
CA GLY A 600 13.53 31.77 2.81
C GLY A 600 13.32 30.70 1.73
N VAL A 601 12.99 31.11 0.51
CA VAL A 601 12.95 30.25 -0.68
C VAL A 601 14.36 29.83 -1.06
N ALA A 602 15.32 30.75 -1.15
CA ALA A 602 16.71 30.43 -1.45
C ALA A 602 17.29 29.42 -0.44
N ALA A 603 17.11 29.64 0.86
CA ALA A 603 17.52 28.71 1.91
C ALA A 603 16.86 27.32 1.77
N GLY A 604 15.56 27.26 1.46
CA GLY A 604 14.86 25.98 1.23
C GLY A 604 15.33 25.23 -0.02
N MET A 605 15.59 25.93 -1.12
CA MET A 605 16.18 25.35 -2.34
C MET A 605 17.61 24.87 -2.09
N ALA A 606 18.43 25.67 -1.38
CA ALA A 606 19.79 25.32 -1.03
C ALA A 606 19.87 24.04 -0.20
N ARG A 607 18.90 23.84 0.70
CA ARG A 607 18.76 22.66 1.55
C ARG A 607 18.35 21.40 0.79
N GLU A 608 17.45 21.50 -0.19
CA GLU A 608 17.09 20.37 -1.05
C GLU A 608 18.23 19.97 -2.00
N ARG A 609 18.97 20.97 -2.52
CA ARG A 609 20.12 20.76 -3.41
C ARG A 609 21.35 20.17 -2.71
N SER A 610 21.62 20.58 -1.48
CA SER A 610 22.74 20.08 -0.68
C SER A 610 22.43 18.75 0.03
N GLU A 611 21.15 18.41 0.17
CA GLU A 611 20.60 17.42 1.11
C GLU A 611 20.97 17.67 2.59
N SER A 612 21.45 18.87 2.91
CA SER A 612 22.07 19.20 4.19
C SER A 612 21.48 20.46 4.80
N ILE A 613 21.27 20.43 6.12
CA ILE A 613 20.83 21.60 6.89
C ILE A 613 21.94 22.64 7.04
N VAL A 614 23.19 22.30 6.73
CA VAL A 614 24.33 23.22 6.86
C VAL A 614 24.31 24.31 5.77
N SER A 615 23.84 24.04 4.55
CA SER A 615 23.78 25.08 3.51
C SER A 615 22.86 26.27 3.84
N PRO A 616 21.61 26.10 4.31
CA PRO A 616 20.80 27.25 4.71
C PRO A 616 21.39 27.99 5.92
N ILE A 617 22.02 27.29 6.88
CA ILE A 617 22.71 27.93 8.02
C ILE A 617 23.85 28.84 7.53
N LEU A 618 24.68 28.35 6.60
CA LEU A 618 25.75 29.14 5.97
C LEU A 618 25.19 30.35 5.20
N LEU A 619 24.13 30.16 4.40
CA LEU A 619 23.47 31.27 3.70
C LEU A 619 22.90 32.32 4.66
N HIS A 620 22.39 31.90 5.82
CA HIS A 620 21.88 32.79 6.85
C HIS A 620 23.01 33.62 7.46
N TRP A 621 24.13 33.00 7.86
CA TRP A 621 25.31 33.74 8.35
C TRP A 621 25.93 34.67 7.31
N ILE A 622 26.02 34.26 6.03
CA ILE A 622 26.47 35.13 4.93
C ILE A 622 25.52 36.33 4.77
N GLY A 623 24.21 36.09 4.83
CA GLY A 623 23.21 37.17 4.81
C GLY A 623 23.37 38.16 5.96
N ILE A 624 23.64 37.69 7.18
CA ILE A 624 23.96 38.56 8.33
C ILE A 624 25.22 39.38 8.04
N ALA A 625 26.31 38.75 7.60
CA ALA A 625 27.57 39.44 7.32
C ALA A 625 27.41 40.54 6.26
N VAL A 626 26.67 40.26 5.18
CA VAL A 626 26.35 41.23 4.12
C VAL A 626 25.54 42.41 4.66
N VAL A 627 24.53 42.17 5.51
CA VAL A 627 23.76 43.26 6.16
C VAL A 627 24.61 44.10 7.09
N LEU A 628 25.55 43.50 7.82
CA LEU A 628 26.46 44.22 8.72
C LEU A 628 27.48 45.06 7.94
N LEU A 629 28.07 44.52 6.87
CA LEU A 629 29.01 45.26 6.01
C LEU A 629 28.34 46.43 5.28
N ALA A 630 27.13 46.24 4.77
CA ALA A 630 26.33 47.32 4.16
C ALA A 630 25.99 48.44 5.17
N ARG A 631 25.79 48.10 6.46
CA ARG A 631 25.57 49.09 7.53
C ARG A 631 26.84 49.82 7.96
N ALA A 632 28.01 49.19 7.83
CA ALA A 632 29.30 49.78 8.14
C ALA A 632 29.82 50.72 7.03
N GLY A 633 29.14 50.81 5.88
CA GLY A 633 29.60 51.57 4.72
C GLY A 633 30.78 50.92 3.98
N CYS A 634 30.93 49.59 4.12
CA CYS A 634 32.05 48.81 3.55
C CYS A 634 31.68 48.00 2.31
N MET A 635 30.57 48.32 1.62
CA MET A 635 30.10 47.67 0.38
C MET A 635 29.64 48.70 -0.64
#